data_AF-A0A0F9MV52-F1
#
_entry.id   AF-A0A0F9MV52-F1
#
_cell.length_a   1.000
_cell.length_b   1.000
_cell.length_c   1.000
_cell.angle_alpha   90.00
_cell.angle_beta   90.00
_cell.angle_gamma   90.00
#
_symmetry.space_group_name_H-M   'P 1'
#
loop_
_entity.id
_entity.type
_entity.pdbx_description
1 polymer ?
#
loop_
_entity_poly.entity_id
_entity_poly.type
_entity_poly.pdbx_seq_one_letter_code
_entity_poly.pdbx_strand_id
1 'polypeptide(L)'
;MPSKTWDTKTDWDGAYSIRLERYTGGHPNTRPELRGNYERRAMFNPSIPQLDYVTPEWERIVAHFGWPLETVICIIGCGFGWSIEYLNGRGYADVWGVDPSLYIQGAKEEVDPADNTKRSLVAVKIHDAKLPTPGEVKRFLRDSGHRNGPGGEIPFDVCITERVLSSLTDAEAVTLSAEIRSRDVIKAGGVVAHIESPFSSGKQDSTMNWKSLTEWKALLPNDVIVRTGGEEFL
;
A
#
# COMPACT_ATOMS: atom_id res chain seq x y z
N MET A 1 17.29 -6.92 -11.90
CA MET A 1 17.37 -5.45 -11.69
C MET A 1 17.42 -5.21 -10.20
N PRO A 2 18.12 -4.18 -9.70
CA PRO A 2 18.07 -3.84 -8.27
C PRO A 2 16.68 -3.30 -7.90
N SER A 3 16.24 -3.60 -6.68
CA SER A 3 14.93 -3.23 -6.13
C SER A 3 14.84 -1.72 -5.87
N LYS A 4 13.66 -1.13 -6.06
CA LYS A 4 13.42 0.30 -5.80
C LYS A 4 13.09 0.51 -4.32
N THR A 5 13.79 1.40 -3.63
CA THR A 5 13.71 1.52 -2.15
C THR A 5 12.71 2.55 -1.65
N TRP A 6 12.32 3.53 -2.47
CA TRP A 6 11.37 4.60 -2.09
C TRP A 6 11.82 5.46 -0.90
N ASP A 7 13.12 5.55 -0.62
CA ASP A 7 13.62 6.19 0.60
C ASP A 7 13.74 7.72 0.50
N THR A 8 13.53 8.30 -0.68
CA THR A 8 13.70 9.75 -0.88
C THR A 8 12.41 10.40 -1.37
N LYS A 9 12.21 11.67 -1.00
CA LYS A 9 11.13 12.50 -1.55
C LYS A 9 11.14 12.51 -3.08
N THR A 10 12.32 12.50 -3.69
CA THR A 10 12.49 12.49 -5.16
C THR A 10 11.89 11.24 -5.80
N ASP A 11 12.06 10.06 -5.18
CA ASP A 11 11.48 8.82 -5.67
C ASP A 11 9.95 8.88 -5.68
N TRP A 12 9.38 9.42 -4.60
CA TRP A 12 7.94 9.62 -4.44
C TRP A 12 7.39 10.66 -5.43
N ASP A 13 8.03 11.84 -5.53
CA ASP A 13 7.62 12.91 -6.44
C ASP A 13 7.74 12.53 -7.93
N GLY A 14 8.62 11.58 -8.25
CA GLY A 14 8.80 11.03 -9.59
C GLY A 14 7.69 10.07 -10.00
N ALA A 15 7.20 9.23 -9.08
CA ALA A 15 6.20 8.21 -9.37
C ALA A 15 4.75 8.68 -9.18
N TYR A 16 4.51 9.46 -8.12
CA TYR A 16 3.22 10.10 -7.88
C TYR A 16 3.33 11.51 -8.43
N SER A 17 2.75 11.78 -9.61
CA SER A 17 2.67 13.14 -10.15
C SER A 17 1.20 13.54 -10.27
N ILE A 18 0.56 13.81 -9.13
CA ILE A 18 -0.79 14.38 -9.12
C ILE A 18 -0.66 15.90 -9.30
N ARG A 19 -0.98 16.34 -10.50
CA ARG A 19 -0.82 17.73 -10.97
C ARG A 19 -1.98 18.62 -10.49
N LEU A 20 -2.05 18.86 -9.18
CA LEU A 20 -3.15 19.58 -8.52
C LEU A 20 -3.54 20.90 -9.21
N GLU A 21 -2.55 21.70 -9.62
CA GLU A 21 -2.81 23.03 -10.19
C GLU A 21 -3.33 22.98 -11.63
N ARG A 22 -2.97 21.93 -12.40
CA ARG A 22 -3.52 21.68 -13.73
C ARG A 22 -4.99 21.30 -13.69
N TYR A 23 -5.42 20.52 -12.68
CA TYR A 23 -6.82 20.09 -12.57
C TYR A 23 -7.74 21.17 -11.98
N THR A 24 -7.18 22.13 -11.24
CA THR A 24 -7.92 23.30 -10.72
C THR A 24 -7.91 24.50 -11.68
N GLY A 25 -7.28 24.37 -12.86
CA GLY A 25 -7.25 25.41 -13.90
C GLY A 25 -6.44 26.65 -13.56
N GLY A 26 -5.63 26.61 -12.50
CA GLY A 26 -4.98 27.79 -11.92
C GLY A 26 -3.46 27.88 -12.13
N HIS A 27 -2.82 26.92 -12.81
CA HIS A 27 -1.35 26.88 -12.90
C HIS A 27 -0.76 27.95 -13.86
N PRO A 28 0.04 28.91 -13.38
CA PRO A 28 0.75 29.84 -14.25
C PRO A 28 1.98 29.17 -14.90
N ASN A 29 2.16 29.37 -16.21
CA ASN A 29 3.30 28.81 -16.97
C ASN A 29 4.69 29.34 -16.54
N THR A 30 4.76 30.23 -15.55
CA THR A 30 5.98 30.94 -15.12
C THR A 30 6.70 30.29 -13.96
N ARG A 31 6.16 29.23 -13.36
CA ARG A 31 6.82 28.49 -12.28
C ARG A 31 6.55 27.00 -12.37
N PRO A 32 7.37 26.16 -11.69
CA PRO A 32 7.03 24.76 -11.51
C PRO A 32 5.66 24.59 -10.81
N GLU A 33 4.92 23.60 -11.27
CA GLU A 33 3.64 23.19 -10.72
C GLU A 33 3.79 22.66 -9.29
N LEU A 34 2.91 23.11 -8.38
CA LEU A 34 2.79 22.49 -7.07
C LEU A 34 2.17 21.10 -7.24
N ARG A 35 2.90 20.10 -6.78
CA ARG A 35 2.51 18.71 -6.85
C ARG A 35 2.21 18.21 -5.44
N GLY A 36 0.94 18.04 -5.11
CA GLY A 36 0.52 17.47 -3.81
C GLY A 36 0.32 15.97 -3.98
N ASN A 37 1.41 15.27 -4.24
CA ASN A 37 1.43 13.94 -4.85
C ASN A 37 0.85 12.80 -3.99
N TYR A 38 0.83 12.99 -2.68
CA TYR A 38 0.44 12.03 -1.65
C TYR A 38 -0.20 12.75 -0.46
N GLU A 39 -0.52 14.03 -0.60
CA GLU A 39 -1.21 14.81 0.43
C GLU A 39 -2.64 14.29 0.57
N ARG A 40 -3.15 14.22 1.80
CA ARG A 40 -4.50 13.73 2.09
C ARG A 40 -5.57 14.35 1.19
N ARG A 41 -5.55 15.67 0.97
CA ARG A 41 -6.49 16.40 0.09
C ARG A 41 -6.46 15.99 -1.38
N ALA A 42 -5.34 15.44 -1.84
CA ALA A 42 -5.16 14.94 -3.20
C ALA A 42 -5.44 13.45 -3.30
N MET A 43 -5.45 12.73 -2.18
CA MET A 43 -5.78 11.30 -2.12
C MET A 43 -7.27 11.07 -1.84
N PHE A 44 -7.90 11.99 -1.09
CA PHE A 44 -9.33 12.08 -0.79
C PHE A 44 -9.87 13.43 -1.26
N ASN A 45 -10.31 13.49 -2.52
CA ASN A 45 -10.85 14.73 -3.09
C ASN A 45 -12.29 14.56 -3.60
N PRO A 46 -13.29 14.69 -2.72
CA PRO A 46 -14.69 14.55 -3.14
C PRO A 46 -15.15 15.69 -4.06
N SER A 47 -14.43 16.82 -4.09
CA SER A 47 -14.76 17.97 -4.94
C SER A 47 -14.23 17.86 -6.36
N ILE A 48 -13.19 17.05 -6.57
CA ILE A 48 -12.60 16.78 -7.88
C ILE A 48 -12.41 15.26 -7.99
N PRO A 49 -13.46 14.50 -8.38
CA PRO A 49 -13.43 13.04 -8.38
C PRO A 49 -12.28 12.42 -9.17
N GLN A 50 -11.75 13.12 -10.18
CA GLN A 50 -10.59 12.67 -10.96
C GLN A 50 -9.28 12.67 -10.14
N LEU A 51 -9.28 13.33 -8.98
CA LEU A 51 -8.18 13.35 -8.02
C LEU A 51 -8.45 12.44 -6.83
N ASP A 52 -9.68 11.96 -6.63
CA ASP A 52 -9.96 10.99 -5.56
C ASP A 52 -9.39 9.63 -5.96
N TYR A 53 -8.16 9.37 -5.52
CA TYR A 53 -7.45 8.16 -5.89
C TYR A 53 -7.86 6.98 -4.98
N VAL A 54 -8.05 7.24 -3.68
CA VAL A 54 -8.22 6.19 -2.67
C VAL A 54 -9.63 5.63 -2.68
N THR A 55 -10.65 6.49 -2.68
CA THR A 55 -12.05 6.07 -2.53
C THR A 55 -12.49 5.08 -3.62
N PRO A 56 -12.39 5.38 -4.93
CA PRO A 56 -12.90 4.47 -5.95
C PRO A 56 -12.08 3.19 -6.10
N GLU A 57 -10.79 3.20 -5.74
CA GLU A 57 -9.97 1.98 -5.72
C GLU A 57 -10.43 1.06 -4.57
N TRP A 58 -10.51 1.58 -3.36
CA TRP A 58 -10.85 0.78 -2.18
C TRP A 58 -12.33 0.42 -2.07
N GLU A 59 -13.26 1.24 -2.60
CA GLU A 59 -14.66 0.85 -2.75
C GLU A 59 -14.80 -0.43 -3.58
N ARG A 60 -14.05 -0.53 -4.69
CA ARG A 60 -14.09 -1.72 -5.56
C ARG A 60 -13.46 -2.92 -4.91
N ILE A 61 -12.32 -2.75 -4.23
CA ILE A 61 -11.64 -3.84 -3.52
C ILE A 61 -12.56 -4.40 -2.43
N VAL A 62 -13.12 -3.54 -1.57
CA VAL A 62 -14.06 -3.94 -0.52
C VAL A 62 -15.29 -4.62 -1.11
N ALA A 63 -15.86 -4.09 -2.19
CA ALA A 63 -17.02 -4.69 -2.85
C ALA A 63 -16.71 -6.05 -3.48
N HIS A 64 -15.53 -6.20 -4.10
CA HIS A 64 -15.12 -7.45 -4.73
C HIS A 64 -14.98 -8.58 -3.70
N PHE A 65 -14.31 -8.30 -2.58
CA PHE A 65 -14.06 -9.33 -1.59
C PHE A 65 -15.19 -9.52 -0.58
N GLY A 66 -16.05 -8.50 -0.38
CA GLY A 66 -17.20 -8.59 0.52
C GLY A 66 -16.84 -8.91 1.97
N TRP A 67 -15.67 -8.44 2.44
CA TRP A 67 -15.18 -8.74 3.78
C TRP A 67 -16.11 -8.16 4.86
N PRO A 68 -16.46 -8.95 5.89
CA PRO A 68 -17.23 -8.44 7.02
C PRO A 68 -16.39 -7.48 7.87
N LEU A 69 -17.02 -6.59 8.65
CA LEU A 69 -16.33 -5.48 9.32
C LEU A 69 -15.35 -5.93 10.42
N GLU A 70 -15.51 -7.14 10.95
CA GLU A 70 -14.61 -7.79 11.89
C GLU A 70 -13.33 -8.36 11.25
N THR A 71 -13.16 -8.21 9.93
CA THR A 71 -11.97 -8.70 9.23
C THR A 71 -10.72 -7.96 9.71
N VAL A 72 -9.71 -8.72 10.12
CA VAL A 72 -8.38 -8.22 10.51
C VAL A 72 -7.51 -8.12 9.25
N ILE A 73 -7.18 -6.89 8.85
CA ILE A 73 -6.52 -6.58 7.58
C ILE A 73 -5.11 -6.04 7.84
N CYS A 74 -4.12 -6.56 7.11
CA CYS A 74 -2.77 -6.00 7.02
C CYS A 74 -2.51 -5.43 5.63
N ILE A 75 -1.91 -4.25 5.56
CA ILE A 75 -1.51 -3.57 4.32
C ILE A 75 0.00 -3.32 4.33
N ILE A 76 0.72 -3.94 3.41
CA ILE A 76 2.16 -3.76 3.19
C ILE A 76 2.36 -2.78 2.04
N GLY A 77 3.22 -1.77 2.25
CA GLY A 77 3.37 -0.65 1.33
C GLY A 77 2.25 0.37 1.47
N CYS A 78 1.74 0.58 2.69
CA CYS A 78 0.58 1.46 2.92
C CYS A 78 0.86 2.95 2.69
N GLY A 79 2.10 3.35 2.39
CA GLY A 79 2.52 4.73 2.29
C GLY A 79 2.15 5.53 3.53
N PHE A 80 1.50 6.67 3.33
CA PHE A 80 0.96 7.51 4.40
C PHE A 80 -0.29 6.94 5.09
N GLY A 81 -0.75 5.74 4.75
CA GLY A 81 -1.86 5.06 5.42
C GLY A 81 -3.25 5.49 4.96
N TRP A 82 -3.38 6.06 3.76
CA TRP A 82 -4.68 6.53 3.26
C TRP A 82 -5.70 5.39 3.05
N SER A 83 -5.25 4.22 2.61
CA SER A 83 -6.11 3.03 2.53
C SER A 83 -6.64 2.60 3.89
N ILE A 84 -5.80 2.69 4.93
CA ILE A 84 -6.16 2.40 6.32
C ILE A 84 -7.19 3.41 6.81
N GLU A 85 -6.98 4.70 6.55
CA GLU A 85 -7.93 5.76 6.88
C GLU A 85 -9.29 5.49 6.23
N TYR A 86 -9.30 5.14 4.95
CA TYR A 86 -10.51 4.81 4.22
C TYR A 86 -11.25 3.62 4.85
N LEU A 87 -10.57 2.51 5.11
CA LEU A 87 -11.19 1.30 5.68
C LEU A 87 -11.72 1.53 7.10
N ASN A 88 -10.97 2.24 7.94
CA ASN A 88 -11.44 2.65 9.26
C ASN A 88 -12.70 3.52 9.17
N GLY A 89 -12.74 4.46 8.21
CA GLY A 89 -13.92 5.28 7.92
C GLY A 89 -15.14 4.47 7.47
N ARG A 90 -14.95 3.25 6.97
CA ARG A 90 -16.02 2.30 6.61
C ARG A 90 -16.42 1.35 7.75
N GLY A 91 -15.76 1.43 8.89
CA GLY A 91 -16.10 0.66 10.09
C GLY A 91 -15.29 -0.62 10.28
N TYR A 92 -14.26 -0.88 9.45
CA TYR A 92 -13.29 -1.93 9.75
C TYR A 92 -12.48 -1.52 10.98
N ALA A 93 -12.55 -2.30 12.06
CA ALA A 93 -11.94 -1.92 13.33
C ALA A 93 -10.45 -2.31 13.44
N ASP A 94 -10.04 -3.32 12.69
CA ASP A 94 -8.73 -3.98 12.83
C ASP A 94 -7.92 -3.91 11.53
N VAL A 95 -7.59 -2.69 11.10
CA VAL A 95 -6.78 -2.43 9.91
C VAL A 95 -5.40 -1.93 10.29
N TRP A 96 -4.38 -2.62 9.77
CA TRP A 96 -2.99 -2.41 10.08
C TRP A 96 -2.23 -2.11 8.81
N GLY A 97 -1.21 -1.26 8.88
CA GLY A 97 -0.34 -1.02 7.74
C GLY A 97 1.11 -0.87 8.13
N VAL A 98 1.98 -1.22 7.18
CA VAL A 98 3.43 -1.10 7.26
C VAL A 98 3.96 -0.54 5.95
N ASP A 99 4.95 0.34 6.06
CA ASP A 99 5.65 0.88 4.90
C ASP A 99 7.15 0.98 5.20
N PRO A 100 8.02 0.41 4.35
CA PRO A 100 9.46 0.44 4.58
C PRO A 100 10.16 1.74 4.19
N SER A 101 9.48 2.66 3.50
CA SER A 101 10.06 3.89 3.00
C SER A 101 10.56 4.78 4.14
N LEU A 102 11.87 5.03 4.19
CA LEU A 102 12.45 5.97 5.14
C LEU A 102 11.87 7.38 5.01
N TYR A 103 11.48 7.79 3.79
CA TYR A 103 10.84 9.07 3.54
C TYR A 103 9.49 9.17 4.26
N ILE A 104 8.60 8.18 4.07
CA ILE A 104 7.31 8.12 4.76
C ILE A 104 7.52 8.15 6.28
N GLN A 105 8.47 7.37 6.78
CA GLN A 105 8.75 7.30 8.21
C GLN A 105 9.21 8.63 8.80
N GLY A 106 9.95 9.44 8.03
CA GLY A 106 10.40 10.78 8.44
C GLY A 106 9.34 11.87 8.24
N ALA A 107 8.49 11.75 7.22
CA ALA A 107 7.54 12.80 6.83
C ALA A 107 6.17 12.70 7.52
N LYS A 108 5.80 11.53 8.06
CA LYS A 108 4.46 11.29 8.64
C LYS A 108 4.06 12.21 9.80
N GLU A 109 5.02 12.83 10.50
CA GLU A 109 4.74 13.78 11.59
C GLU A 109 4.69 15.24 11.10
N GLU A 110 5.10 15.50 9.86
CA GLU A 110 5.23 16.84 9.28
C GLU A 110 4.09 17.19 8.30
N VAL A 111 3.37 16.20 7.77
CA VAL A 111 2.45 16.39 6.63
C VAL A 111 1.02 16.78 7.05
N ASP A 112 0.46 16.26 8.15
CA ASP A 112 -0.84 16.76 8.68
C ASP A 112 -1.01 16.47 10.20
N PRO A 113 -1.30 17.46 11.06
CA PRO A 113 -1.60 17.24 12.48
C PRO A 113 -2.80 16.30 12.75
N ALA A 114 -3.62 16.02 11.74
CA ALA A 114 -4.72 15.05 11.78
C ALA A 114 -4.27 13.58 11.75
N ASP A 115 -2.99 13.29 11.45
CA ASP A 115 -2.40 11.93 11.41
C ASP A 115 -2.25 11.27 12.80
N ASN A 116 -2.81 11.89 13.84
CA ASN A 116 -2.69 11.50 15.25
C ASN A 116 -3.72 10.46 15.73
N THR A 117 -4.30 9.66 14.83
CA THR A 117 -5.16 8.55 15.23
C THR A 117 -4.30 7.42 15.79
N LYS A 118 -4.12 7.42 17.11
CA LYS A 118 -3.30 6.50 17.94
C LYS A 118 -3.52 4.99 17.76
N ARG A 119 -4.36 4.55 16.82
CA ARG A 119 -4.58 3.13 16.48
C ARG A 119 -4.43 2.81 14.99
N SER A 120 -4.20 3.79 14.12
CA SER A 120 -4.37 3.63 12.68
C SER A 120 -3.09 3.84 11.86
N LEU A 121 -1.97 4.16 12.51
CA LEU A 121 -0.67 4.37 11.85
C LEU A 121 0.43 3.79 12.72
N VAL A 122 0.71 2.50 12.60
CA VAL A 122 2.02 1.96 12.99
C VAL A 122 2.89 1.89 11.74
N ALA A 123 3.14 3.05 11.14
CA ALA A 123 4.25 3.21 10.20
C ALA A 123 5.54 2.87 10.95
N VAL A 124 6.21 1.78 10.59
CA VAL A 124 7.42 1.34 11.27
C VAL A 124 8.67 1.74 10.57
N LYS A 125 9.55 2.30 11.40
CA LYS A 125 10.95 2.56 11.14
C LYS A 125 11.67 1.23 10.89
N ILE A 126 11.74 0.82 9.64
CA ILE A 126 12.66 -0.23 9.20
C ILE A 126 13.98 0.48 8.93
N HIS A 127 14.95 0.21 9.81
CA HIS A 127 16.29 0.76 9.68
C HIS A 127 17.03 -0.04 8.60
N ASP A 128 17.64 0.70 7.66
CA ASP A 128 18.40 0.27 6.48
C ASP A 128 17.56 0.02 5.22
N ALA A 129 18.08 0.54 4.09
CA ALA A 129 17.52 0.59 2.73
C ALA A 129 17.30 -0.79 2.07
N LYS A 130 16.74 -1.74 2.82
CA LYS A 130 16.36 -3.09 2.40
C LYS A 130 14.90 -3.27 2.75
N LEU A 131 14.20 -4.01 1.89
CA LEU A 131 12.85 -4.49 2.20
C LEU A 131 12.83 -5.15 3.58
N PRO A 132 11.73 -5.04 4.34
CA PRO A 132 11.64 -5.70 5.61
C PRO A 132 11.85 -7.18 5.38
N THR A 133 12.87 -7.71 6.04
CA THR A 133 13.06 -9.15 6.05
C THR A 133 11.83 -9.79 6.70
N PRO A 134 11.53 -11.05 6.39
CA PRO A 134 10.37 -11.72 6.98
C PRO A 134 10.37 -11.73 8.52
N GLY A 135 11.56 -11.81 9.12
CA GLY A 135 11.72 -11.67 10.56
C GLY A 135 11.40 -10.27 11.10
N GLU A 136 11.54 -9.23 10.27
CA GLU A 136 11.20 -7.85 10.60
C GLU A 136 9.70 -7.59 10.47
N VAL A 137 9.04 -8.14 9.45
CA VAL A 137 7.57 -8.13 9.37
C VAL A 137 6.99 -8.85 10.59
N LYS A 138 7.45 -10.07 10.90
CA LYS A 138 7.00 -10.82 12.09
C LYS A 138 7.30 -10.09 13.40
N ARG A 139 8.50 -9.53 13.56
CA ARG A 139 8.85 -8.71 14.73
C ARG A 139 7.94 -7.50 14.84
N PHE A 140 7.67 -6.81 13.74
CA PHE A 140 6.79 -5.65 13.69
C PHE A 140 5.36 -6.00 14.10
N LEU A 141 4.78 -7.04 13.51
CA LEU A 141 3.43 -7.50 13.83
C LEU A 141 3.31 -7.88 15.32
N ARG A 142 4.35 -8.47 15.88
CA ARG A 142 4.43 -8.79 17.31
C ARG A 142 4.58 -7.55 18.21
N ASP A 143 5.36 -6.57 17.77
CA ASP A 143 5.72 -5.39 18.57
C ASP A 143 4.67 -4.25 18.46
N SER A 144 3.84 -4.24 17.41
CA SER A 144 2.74 -3.29 17.17
C SER A 144 1.53 -3.48 18.09
N GLY A 145 1.62 -4.37 19.09
CA GLY A 145 0.59 -4.56 20.10
C GLY A 145 -0.42 -5.65 19.76
N HIS A 146 -0.21 -6.44 18.70
CA HIS A 146 -0.95 -7.69 18.43
C HIS A 146 -0.54 -8.83 19.40
N ARG A 147 -0.29 -8.47 20.67
CA ARG A 147 -0.26 -9.41 21.80
C ARG A 147 -1.61 -9.31 22.52
N ASN A 148 -2.39 -10.36 22.26
CA ASN A 148 -3.74 -10.71 22.69
C ASN A 148 -4.11 -10.49 24.16
N GLY A 149 -5.43 -10.54 24.39
CA GLY A 149 -6.00 -11.16 25.58
C GLY A 149 -5.51 -12.60 25.79
N PRO A 150 -5.97 -13.31 26.83
CA PRO A 150 -5.38 -14.58 27.25
C PRO A 150 -5.68 -15.70 26.23
N GLY A 151 -4.80 -15.96 25.24
CA GLY A 151 -5.06 -17.02 24.25
C GLY A 151 -4.09 -17.29 23.08
N GLY A 152 -3.30 -16.32 22.59
CA GLY A 152 -2.33 -16.58 21.50
C GLY A 152 -2.62 -15.84 20.18
N GLU A 153 -1.59 -15.73 19.34
CA GLU A 153 -1.47 -14.91 18.11
C GLU A 153 -2.74 -14.98 17.23
N ILE A 154 -3.32 -13.82 16.88
CA ILE A 154 -4.36 -13.73 15.86
C ILE A 154 -3.67 -13.39 14.53
N PRO A 155 -3.51 -14.35 13.62
CA PRO A 155 -3.03 -14.05 12.28
C PRO A 155 -4.09 -13.28 11.48
N PHE A 156 -3.66 -12.48 10.51
CA PHE A 156 -4.55 -11.67 9.68
C PHE A 156 -5.54 -12.54 8.89
N ASP A 157 -6.74 -12.01 8.68
CA ASP A 157 -7.69 -12.61 7.75
C ASP A 157 -7.28 -12.32 6.30
N VAL A 158 -6.74 -11.12 6.08
CA VAL A 158 -6.34 -10.59 4.78
C VAL A 158 -5.01 -9.87 4.90
N CYS A 159 -4.11 -10.15 3.98
CA CYS A 159 -2.90 -9.36 3.79
C CYS A 159 -2.85 -8.81 2.36
N ILE A 160 -2.64 -7.51 2.25
CA ILE A 160 -2.66 -6.77 0.99
C ILE A 160 -1.28 -6.15 0.78
N THR A 161 -0.73 -6.23 -0.43
CA THR A 161 0.40 -5.37 -0.80
C THR A 161 -0.07 -4.27 -1.74
N GLU A 162 0.26 -3.02 -1.45
CA GLU A 162 -0.04 -1.87 -2.32
C GLU A 162 1.19 -1.48 -3.15
N ARG A 163 1.18 -1.84 -4.44
CA ARG A 163 2.21 -1.50 -5.43
C ARG A 163 3.63 -1.88 -5.00
N VAL A 164 3.74 -2.95 -4.20
CA VAL A 164 5.01 -3.43 -3.67
C VAL A 164 5.70 -4.30 -4.70
N LEU A 165 4.99 -5.22 -5.36
CA LEU A 165 5.60 -6.25 -6.21
C LEU A 165 6.34 -5.64 -7.40
N SER A 166 5.81 -4.57 -7.98
CA SER A 166 6.47 -3.86 -9.07
C SER A 166 7.78 -3.17 -8.64
N SER A 167 8.08 -3.07 -7.36
CA SER A 167 9.38 -2.61 -6.83
C SER A 167 10.37 -3.75 -6.55
N LEU A 168 9.93 -5.01 -6.70
CA LEU A 168 10.67 -6.22 -6.37
C LEU A 168 11.13 -6.97 -7.63
N THR A 169 12.24 -7.70 -7.53
CA THR A 169 12.53 -8.78 -8.47
C THR A 169 11.55 -9.95 -8.32
N ASP A 170 11.48 -10.82 -9.33
CA ASP A 170 10.59 -12.01 -9.28
C ASP A 170 10.89 -12.90 -8.07
N ALA A 171 12.18 -13.11 -7.75
CA ALA A 171 12.60 -13.92 -6.60
C ALA A 171 12.17 -13.29 -5.27
N GLU A 172 12.26 -11.96 -5.14
CA GLU A 172 11.81 -11.23 -3.95
C GLU A 172 10.29 -11.25 -3.83
N ALA A 173 9.54 -11.09 -4.93
CA ALA A 173 8.08 -11.17 -4.93
C ALA A 173 7.58 -12.56 -4.48
N VAL A 174 8.19 -13.63 -5.00
CA VAL A 174 7.90 -15.01 -4.58
C VAL A 174 8.22 -15.22 -3.09
N THR A 175 9.35 -14.69 -2.63
CA THR A 175 9.75 -14.78 -1.22
C THR A 175 8.78 -14.03 -0.31
N LEU A 176 8.42 -12.80 -0.66
CA LEU A 176 7.45 -11.99 0.09
C LEU A 176 6.09 -12.70 0.19
N SER A 177 5.57 -13.20 -0.93
CA SER A 177 4.31 -13.95 -0.97
C SER A 177 4.34 -15.19 -0.05
N ALA A 178 5.38 -16.01 -0.16
CA ALA A 178 5.54 -17.21 0.67
C ALA A 178 5.55 -16.88 2.17
N GLU A 179 6.15 -15.75 2.54
CA GLU A 179 6.27 -15.30 3.93
C GLU A 179 4.96 -14.72 4.47
N ILE A 180 4.24 -13.94 3.66
CA ILE A 180 2.88 -13.51 3.98
C ILE A 180 1.97 -14.73 4.20
N ARG A 181 2.15 -15.79 3.42
CA ARG A 181 1.40 -17.05 3.55
C ARG A 181 1.82 -17.92 4.74
N SER A 182 2.88 -17.56 5.45
CA SER A 182 3.26 -18.27 6.66
C SER A 182 2.15 -18.13 7.71
N ARG A 183 1.94 -19.19 8.50
CA ARG A 183 0.86 -19.24 9.52
C ARG A 183 1.02 -18.20 10.62
N ASP A 184 2.21 -17.60 10.73
CA ASP A 184 2.52 -16.56 11.69
C ASP A 184 2.03 -15.18 11.22
N VAL A 185 1.66 -15.04 9.94
CA VAL A 185 1.20 -13.77 9.35
C VAL A 185 -0.27 -13.87 8.99
N ILE A 186 -0.66 -14.88 8.23
CA ILE A 186 -2.05 -15.03 7.75
C ILE A 186 -2.70 -16.31 8.25
N LYS A 187 -3.99 -16.24 8.58
CA LYS A 187 -4.74 -17.40 9.07
C LYS A 187 -4.80 -18.48 8.00
N ALA A 188 -4.99 -19.72 8.43
CA ALA A 188 -5.29 -20.80 7.49
C ALA A 188 -6.55 -20.45 6.67
N GLY A 189 -6.41 -20.40 5.34
CA GLY A 189 -7.48 -19.98 4.43
C GLY A 189 -7.68 -18.47 4.30
N GLY A 190 -6.81 -17.64 4.87
CA GLY A 190 -6.82 -16.19 4.66
C GLY A 190 -6.44 -15.79 3.23
N VAL A 191 -6.72 -14.54 2.89
CA VAL A 191 -6.53 -13.98 1.55
C VAL A 191 -5.23 -13.18 1.46
N VAL A 192 -4.39 -13.51 0.48
CA VAL A 192 -3.26 -12.68 0.08
C VAL A 192 -3.62 -12.00 -1.23
N ALA A 193 -3.65 -10.67 -1.22
CA ALA A 193 -3.97 -9.85 -2.39
C ALA A 193 -2.85 -8.86 -2.70
N HIS A 194 -2.61 -8.61 -3.99
CA HIS A 194 -1.59 -7.66 -4.45
C HIS A 194 -2.25 -6.65 -5.37
N ILE A 195 -2.30 -5.39 -4.94
CA ILE A 195 -2.78 -4.27 -5.75
C ILE A 195 -1.59 -3.76 -6.55
N GLU A 196 -1.59 -4.01 -7.86
CA GLU A 196 -0.49 -3.60 -8.73
C GLU A 196 -1.00 -2.75 -9.88
N SER A 197 -0.14 -1.86 -10.38
CA SER A 197 -0.35 -1.18 -11.65
C SER A 197 0.26 -2.03 -12.76
N PRO A 198 -0.52 -2.92 -13.42
CA PRO A 198 0.02 -3.78 -14.46
C PRO A 198 0.52 -2.94 -15.63
N PHE A 199 1.39 -3.56 -16.42
CA PHE A 199 1.88 -3.02 -17.69
C PHE A 199 0.77 -2.30 -18.46
N SER A 200 0.95 -0.99 -18.68
CA SER A 200 0.20 -0.22 -19.68
C SER A 200 1.21 0.42 -20.62
N SER A 201 0.82 0.69 -21.87
CA SER A 201 1.69 0.99 -23.02
C SER A 201 2.43 2.35 -22.98
N GLY A 202 2.87 2.81 -21.80
CA GLY A 202 3.57 4.08 -21.56
C GLY A 202 5.08 3.96 -21.29
N LYS A 203 5.70 5.09 -20.90
CA LYS A 203 7.11 5.13 -20.45
C LYS A 203 7.26 4.32 -19.17
N GLN A 204 7.99 3.23 -19.26
CA GLN A 204 8.27 2.35 -18.15
C GLN A 204 9.51 2.82 -17.40
N ASP A 205 9.40 2.89 -16.08
CA ASP A 205 10.58 3.01 -15.22
C ASP A 205 11.36 1.69 -15.30
N SER A 206 12.53 1.69 -15.91
CA SER A 206 13.37 0.49 -16.05
C SER A 206 13.88 -0.03 -14.71
N THR A 207 13.63 0.65 -13.59
CA THR A 207 13.95 0.14 -12.24
C THR A 207 12.81 -0.67 -11.63
N MET A 208 11.64 -0.71 -12.27
CA MET A 208 10.47 -1.43 -11.79
C MET A 208 10.24 -2.74 -12.55
N ASN A 209 9.71 -3.74 -11.85
CA ASN A 209 9.33 -5.03 -12.39
C ASN A 209 7.92 -4.96 -12.99
N TRP A 210 7.84 -4.47 -14.22
CA TRP A 210 6.58 -4.39 -14.94
C TRP A 210 6.15 -5.75 -15.48
N LYS A 211 4.95 -6.18 -15.11
CA LYS A 211 4.29 -7.38 -15.62
C LYS A 211 2.82 -7.09 -15.92
N SER A 212 2.25 -7.85 -16.83
CA SER A 212 0.79 -7.97 -16.98
C SER A 212 0.18 -8.73 -15.80
N LEU A 213 -1.15 -8.66 -15.65
CA LEU A 213 -1.84 -9.43 -14.61
C LEU A 213 -1.62 -10.94 -14.76
N THR A 214 -1.65 -11.45 -15.99
CA THR A 214 -1.41 -12.88 -16.28
C THR A 214 0.00 -13.32 -15.88
N GLU A 215 1.01 -12.49 -16.13
CA GLU A 215 2.39 -12.77 -15.71
C GLU A 215 2.54 -12.72 -14.19
N TRP A 216 1.91 -11.77 -13.50
CA TRP A 216 1.87 -11.76 -12.03
C TRP A 216 1.19 -12.99 -11.47
N LYS A 217 0.04 -13.37 -12.03
CA LYS A 217 -0.70 -14.56 -11.60
C LYS A 217 0.09 -15.85 -11.86
N ALA A 218 0.82 -15.93 -12.97
CA ALA A 218 1.69 -17.07 -13.24
C ALA A 218 2.85 -17.16 -12.24
N LEU A 219 3.41 -16.03 -11.81
CA LEU A 219 4.47 -15.98 -10.79
C LEU A 219 3.95 -16.33 -9.39
N LEU A 220 2.74 -15.87 -9.05
CA LEU A 220 2.12 -16.00 -7.73
C LEU A 220 0.75 -16.71 -7.83
N PRO A 221 0.72 -18.00 -8.21
CA PRO A 221 -0.52 -18.68 -8.61
C PRO A 221 -1.57 -18.82 -7.50
N ASN A 222 -1.16 -18.72 -6.24
CA ASN A 222 -2.05 -18.84 -5.10
C ASN A 222 -2.63 -17.49 -4.64
N ASP A 223 -2.04 -16.37 -5.05
CA ASP A 223 -2.40 -15.02 -4.59
C ASP A 223 -3.42 -14.37 -5.52
N VAL A 224 -4.21 -13.44 -4.99
CA VAL A 224 -5.11 -12.62 -5.80
C VAL A 224 -4.33 -11.42 -6.34
N ILE A 225 -4.37 -11.19 -7.65
CA ILE A 225 -3.76 -10.00 -8.27
C ILE A 225 -4.86 -9.03 -8.68
N VAL A 226 -4.79 -7.82 -8.15
CA VAL A 226 -5.75 -6.73 -8.38
C VAL A 226 -5.10 -5.64 -9.22
N ARG A 227 -5.77 -5.24 -10.30
CA ARG A 227 -5.33 -4.11 -11.12
C ARG A 227 -5.71 -2.77 -10.50
N THR A 228 -4.73 -1.91 -10.28
CA THR A 228 -4.97 -0.49 -9.99
C THR A 228 -5.88 0.13 -11.04
N GLY A 229 -6.94 0.80 -10.59
CA GLY A 229 -7.86 1.49 -11.48
C GLY A 229 -8.80 0.56 -12.29
N GLY A 230 -8.67 -0.76 -12.23
CA GLY A 230 -9.44 -1.71 -13.05
C GLY A 230 -10.52 -2.49 -12.27
N GLU A 231 -11.34 -3.25 -13.02
CA GLU A 231 -12.30 -4.25 -12.49
C GLU A 231 -11.73 -5.68 -12.57
N GLU A 232 -10.45 -5.83 -12.95
CA GLU A 232 -9.81 -7.11 -13.22
C GLU A 232 -9.15 -7.67 -11.97
N PHE A 233 -9.58 -8.87 -11.58
CA PHE A 233 -9.07 -9.66 -10.47
C PHE A 233 -8.71 -11.06 -11.01
N LEU A 234 -7.48 -11.51 -10.79
CA LEU A 234 -7.00 -12.83 -11.22
C LEU A 234 -6.55 -13.71 -10.06
#